data_AF-A0A2A4SCM5-F1
#
_entry.id   AF-A0A2A4SCM5-F1
#
_cell.length_a   1.000
_cell.length_b   1.000
_cell.length_c   1.000
_cell.angle_alpha   90.00
_cell.angle_beta   90.00
_cell.angle_gamma   90.00
#
_symmetry.space_group_name_H-M   'P 1'
#
loop_
_entity.id
_entity.type
_entity.pdbx_description
1 polymer ?
#
loop_
_entity_poly.entity_id
_entity_poly.type
_entity_poly.pdbx_seq_one_letter_code
_entity_poly.pdbx_strand_id
1 'polypeptide(L)'
;MIENVITSLASNLVADALRKQLKGLMTIQPRRPGMNDMAWMKKREIGRTIEQLYLYQEYAIDNPTMNKILTDPFYEVSIELIKRLEIKDEYLDYYKNNFGAREATNKFELIGYLLREQESPRRNDVRYLMGFRSIYCILIDNLATIDVNYIDHINEKLEPFYRYKINWSE
;
A
#
# COMPACT_ATOMS: atom_id res chain seq x y z
N MET A 1 18.63 23.33 -12.87
CA MET A 1 18.86 22.11 -13.69
C MET A 1 19.56 21.01 -12.89
N ILE A 2 20.64 21.33 -12.14
CA ILE A 2 21.37 20.38 -11.27
C ILE A 2 20.52 19.88 -10.08
N GLU A 3 19.70 20.73 -9.45
CA GLU A 3 18.82 20.33 -8.32
C GLU A 3 17.76 19.28 -8.70
N ASN A 4 17.24 19.31 -9.92
CA ASN A 4 16.28 18.31 -10.41
C ASN A 4 16.95 16.94 -10.63
N VAL A 5 18.23 16.94 -11.03
CA VAL A 5 19.03 15.72 -11.19
C VAL A 5 19.39 15.13 -9.82
N ILE A 6 19.74 15.98 -8.84
CA ILE A 6 20.06 15.56 -7.47
C ILE A 6 18.81 15.01 -6.76
N THR A 7 17.65 15.64 -6.92
CA THR A 7 16.38 15.16 -6.36
C THR A 7 15.95 13.82 -6.98
N SER A 8 16.14 13.67 -8.29
CA SER A 8 15.90 12.41 -9.03
C SER A 8 16.82 11.29 -8.56
N LEU A 9 18.12 11.56 -8.41
CA LEU A 9 19.11 10.59 -7.95
C LEU A 9 18.91 10.20 -6.48
N ALA A 10 18.60 11.17 -5.61
CA ALA A 10 18.26 10.91 -4.21
C ALA A 10 16.99 10.08 -4.07
N SER A 11 15.96 10.36 -4.89
CA SER A 11 14.73 9.56 -4.92
C SER A 11 14.99 8.12 -5.38
N ASN A 12 15.88 7.92 -6.36
CA ASN A 12 16.25 6.58 -6.84
C ASN A 12 17.13 5.81 -5.84
N LEU A 13 18.06 6.47 -5.16
CA LEU A 13 18.90 5.86 -4.11
C LEU A 13 18.10 5.50 -2.86
N VAL A 14 17.18 6.38 -2.43
CA VAL A 14 16.25 6.09 -1.32
C VAL A 14 15.27 5.00 -1.74
N ALA A 15 14.73 5.03 -2.97
CA ALA A 15 13.88 3.97 -3.49
C ALA A 15 14.60 2.63 -3.62
N ASP A 16 15.89 2.60 -3.99
CA ASP A 16 16.68 1.37 -4.10
C ASP A 16 17.15 0.84 -2.75
N ALA A 17 17.48 1.71 -1.79
CA ALA A 17 17.72 1.34 -0.40
C ALA A 17 16.45 0.80 0.26
N LEU A 18 15.29 1.43 0.03
CA LEU A 18 13.99 0.92 0.43
C LEU A 18 13.65 -0.38 -0.29
N ARG A 19 13.90 -0.52 -1.59
CA ARG A 19 13.71 -1.79 -2.31
C ARG A 19 14.61 -2.88 -1.77
N LYS A 20 15.81 -2.59 -1.28
CA LYS A 20 16.71 -3.55 -0.62
C LYS A 20 16.25 -3.91 0.80
N GLN A 21 15.84 -2.94 1.61
CA GLN A 21 15.25 -3.19 2.92
C GLN A 21 13.93 -3.96 2.81
N LEU A 22 13.08 -3.58 1.85
CA LEU A 22 11.88 -4.32 1.47
C LEU A 22 12.25 -5.69 0.91
N LYS A 23 13.29 -5.85 0.08
CA LYS A 23 13.77 -7.20 -0.34
C LYS A 23 14.19 -8.06 0.83
N GLY A 24 14.78 -7.48 1.87
CA GLY A 24 15.07 -8.13 3.15
C GLY A 24 13.80 -8.56 3.89
N LEU A 25 12.78 -7.70 3.94
CA LEU A 25 11.46 -8.02 4.50
C LEU A 25 10.66 -9.02 3.63
N MET A 26 10.90 -9.03 2.31
CA MET A 26 10.31 -9.91 1.30
C MET A 26 10.98 -11.28 1.25
N THR A 27 12.22 -11.41 1.75
CA THR A 27 12.91 -12.69 1.89
C THR A 27 12.47 -13.36 3.19
N ILE A 28 11.27 -13.93 3.13
CA ILE A 28 10.76 -14.97 4.02
C ILE A 28 10.28 -14.43 5.38
N GLN A 29 9.07 -13.88 5.39
CA GLN A 29 8.20 -14.03 6.57
C GLN A 29 7.99 -15.54 6.80
N PRO A 30 8.45 -16.11 7.93
CA PRO A 30 8.41 -17.55 8.13
C PRO A 30 6.97 -18.06 8.23
N ARG A 31 6.71 -19.23 7.63
CA ARG A 31 5.46 -19.98 7.79
C ARG A 31 5.21 -20.23 9.27
N ARG A 32 3.98 -19.97 9.75
CA ARG A 32 3.61 -20.37 11.12
C ARG A 32 3.54 -21.89 11.26
N PRO A 33 3.96 -22.45 12.39
CA PRO A 33 3.64 -23.83 12.75
C PRO A 33 2.12 -24.04 12.70
N GLY A 34 1.66 -25.03 11.94
CA GLY A 34 0.24 -25.38 11.81
C GLY A 34 -0.54 -24.75 10.63
N MET A 35 0.04 -23.79 9.90
CA MET A 35 -0.58 -23.29 8.65
C MET A 35 -0.32 -24.29 7.52
N ASN A 36 -1.33 -24.68 6.74
CA ASN A 36 -1.11 -25.56 5.57
C ASN A 36 -0.41 -24.80 4.42
N ASP A 37 0.34 -25.51 3.59
CA ASP A 37 1.16 -24.91 2.52
C ASP A 37 0.31 -24.19 1.45
N MET A 38 -0.86 -24.74 1.13
CA MET A 38 -1.76 -24.15 0.13
C MET A 38 -2.30 -22.79 0.56
N ALA A 39 -2.72 -22.67 1.82
CA ALA A 39 -3.23 -21.44 2.40
C ALA A 39 -2.13 -20.38 2.48
N TRP A 40 -0.90 -20.76 2.86
CA TRP A 40 0.23 -19.84 2.87
C TRP A 40 0.62 -19.37 1.47
N MET A 41 0.63 -20.26 0.48
CA MET A 41 0.86 -19.89 -0.92
C MET A 41 -0.22 -18.95 -1.45
N LYS A 42 -1.51 -19.24 -1.21
CA LYS A 42 -2.62 -18.37 -1.61
C LYS A 42 -2.49 -16.97 -1.02
N LYS A 43 -2.13 -16.86 0.27
CA LYS A 43 -1.87 -15.57 0.91
C LYS A 43 -0.73 -14.79 0.26
N ARG A 44 0.38 -15.47 -0.09
CA ARG A 44 1.52 -14.82 -0.76
C ARG A 44 1.19 -14.38 -2.18
N GLU A 45 0.46 -15.21 -2.93
CA GLU A 45 0.03 -14.89 -4.27
C GLU A 45 -0.86 -13.64 -4.28
N ILE A 46 -1.79 -13.55 -3.33
CA ILE A 46 -2.61 -12.35 -3.16
C ILE A 46 -1.76 -11.14 -2.77
N GLY A 47 -0.87 -11.27 -1.79
CA GLY A 47 0.02 -10.17 -1.39
C GLY A 47 0.85 -9.64 -2.57
N ARG A 48 1.24 -10.52 -3.50
CA ARG A 48 1.94 -10.16 -4.74
C ARG A 48 1.08 -9.32 -5.69
N THR A 49 -0.24 -9.54 -5.74
CA THR A 49 -1.14 -8.69 -6.53
C THR A 49 -1.15 -7.25 -6.00
N ILE A 50 -1.09 -7.07 -4.68
CA ILE A 50 -0.97 -5.74 -4.06
C ILE A 50 0.45 -5.16 -4.26
N GLU A 51 1.49 -6.01 -4.23
CA GLU A 51 2.87 -5.62 -4.58
C GLU A 51 2.98 -5.07 -6.01
N GLN A 52 2.18 -5.57 -6.95
CA GLN A 52 2.16 -5.04 -8.31
C GLN A 52 1.74 -3.56 -8.36
N LEU A 53 0.77 -3.16 -7.51
CA LEU A 53 0.40 -1.74 -7.35
C LEU A 53 1.55 -0.89 -6.76
N TYR A 54 2.47 -1.52 -6.02
CA TYR A 54 3.69 -0.88 -5.51
C TYR A 54 4.78 -0.76 -6.60
N LEU A 55 4.99 -1.81 -7.40
CA LEU A 55 6.22 -1.97 -8.19
C LEU A 55 6.18 -1.33 -9.57
N TYR A 56 5.04 -1.33 -10.26
CA TYR A 56 5.05 -0.98 -11.68
C TYR A 56 4.36 0.37 -11.94
N GLN A 57 5.15 1.31 -12.49
CA GLN A 57 4.66 2.62 -12.95
C GLN A 57 3.67 2.51 -14.12
N GLU A 58 3.61 1.38 -14.82
CA GLU A 58 2.59 1.05 -15.82
C GLU A 58 1.20 0.76 -15.21
N TYR A 59 1.07 0.70 -13.89
CA TYR A 59 -0.21 0.85 -13.16
C TYR A 59 -0.50 2.30 -12.78
N ALA A 60 0.21 3.29 -13.33
CA ALA A 60 -0.14 4.70 -13.18
C ALA A 60 -1.50 4.93 -13.85
N ILE A 61 -2.56 4.75 -13.07
CA ILE A 61 -3.89 5.20 -13.43
C ILE A 61 -3.78 6.70 -13.66
N ASP A 62 -4.29 7.20 -14.78
CA ASP A 62 -4.32 8.63 -15.01
C ASP A 62 -5.26 9.28 -14.00
N ASN A 63 -4.68 10.03 -13.07
CA ASN A 63 -5.38 10.85 -12.08
C ASN A 63 -6.47 10.08 -11.27
N PRO A 64 -6.10 9.01 -10.52
CA PRO A 64 -7.06 8.16 -9.79
C PRO A 64 -7.90 8.95 -8.79
N THR A 65 -7.38 10.10 -8.34
CA THR A 65 -8.02 11.07 -7.45
C THR A 65 -9.30 11.69 -7.97
N MET A 66 -9.57 11.61 -9.28
CA MET A 66 -10.82 12.11 -9.86
C MET A 66 -11.88 11.02 -10.02
N ASN A 67 -11.55 9.77 -9.67
CA ASN A 67 -12.42 8.63 -9.86
C ASN A 67 -12.78 7.99 -8.53
N LYS A 68 -14.02 8.21 -8.07
CA LYS A 68 -14.49 7.66 -6.79
C LYS A 68 -14.41 6.14 -6.70
N ILE A 69 -14.54 5.44 -7.83
CA ILE A 69 -14.41 3.98 -7.92
C ILE A 69 -12.99 3.52 -7.52
N LEU A 70 -12.01 4.42 -7.56
CA LEU A 70 -10.64 4.17 -7.14
C LEU A 70 -10.32 4.86 -5.81
N THR A 71 -10.75 6.12 -5.62
CA THR A 71 -10.44 6.83 -4.37
C THR A 71 -11.02 6.17 -3.15
N ASP A 72 -12.27 5.72 -3.23
CA ASP A 72 -12.97 5.19 -2.06
C ASP A 72 -12.34 3.88 -1.61
N PRO A 73 -12.09 2.87 -2.48
CA PRO A 73 -11.44 1.64 -2.02
C PRO A 73 -10.02 1.84 -1.50
N PHE A 74 -9.24 2.77 -2.06
CA PHE A 74 -7.90 3.09 -1.52
C PHE A 74 -7.97 3.56 -0.07
N TYR A 75 -8.83 4.54 0.22
CA TYR A 75 -8.96 5.08 1.58
C TYR A 75 -9.60 4.07 2.52
N GLU A 76 -10.65 3.37 2.09
CA GLU A 76 -11.31 2.34 2.89
C GLU A 76 -10.33 1.24 3.31
N VAL A 77 -9.57 0.69 2.36
CA VAL A 77 -8.57 -0.34 2.65
C VAL A 77 -7.49 0.21 3.57
N SER A 78 -6.95 1.40 3.29
CA SER A 78 -5.92 2.02 4.13
C SER A 78 -6.40 2.17 5.58
N ILE A 79 -7.59 2.72 5.77
CA ILE A 79 -8.18 2.95 7.09
C ILE A 79 -8.51 1.62 7.78
N GLU A 80 -9.06 0.65 7.05
CA GLU A 80 -9.42 -0.66 7.60
C GLU A 80 -8.18 -1.41 8.10
N LEU A 81 -7.10 -1.43 7.31
CA LEU A 81 -5.84 -2.07 7.69
C LEU A 81 -5.25 -1.44 8.94
N ILE A 82 -5.17 -0.09 9.00
CA ILE A 82 -4.61 0.62 10.18
C ILE A 82 -5.48 0.41 11.43
N LYS A 83 -6.80 0.29 11.27
CA LYS A 83 -7.72 0.03 12.38
C LYS A 83 -7.60 -1.40 12.91
N ARG A 84 -7.54 -2.38 12.02
CA ARG A 84 -7.74 -3.79 12.34
C ARG A 84 -6.43 -4.54 12.61
N LEU A 85 -5.34 -4.11 11.99
CA LEU A 85 -4.06 -4.80 12.07
C LEU A 85 -3.10 -4.13 13.04
N GLU A 86 -2.11 -4.89 13.49
CA GLU A 86 -1.08 -4.37 14.36
C GLU A 86 -0.15 -3.47 13.54
N ILE A 87 0.04 -2.25 14.04
CA ILE A 87 0.96 -1.26 13.49
C ILE A 87 2.02 -1.04 14.55
N LYS A 88 3.26 -1.45 14.27
CA LYS A 88 4.38 -1.16 15.16
C LYS A 88 4.68 0.33 15.11
N ASP A 89 4.91 0.95 16.26
CA ASP A 89 5.17 2.40 16.35
C ASP A 89 6.39 2.81 15.50
N GLU A 90 7.40 1.95 15.40
CA GLU A 90 8.59 2.15 14.55
C GLU A 90 8.27 2.25 13.04
N TYR A 91 7.12 1.76 12.59
CA TYR A 91 6.65 1.86 11.20
C TYR A 91 5.61 2.96 10.98
N LEU A 92 5.12 3.61 12.05
CA LEU A 92 4.18 4.71 11.93
C LEU A 92 4.75 5.86 11.09
N ASP A 93 6.02 6.20 11.30
CA ASP A 93 6.71 7.22 10.50
C ASP A 93 6.80 6.85 9.02
N TYR A 94 6.99 5.57 8.72
CA TYR A 94 6.96 5.08 7.34
C TYR A 94 5.56 5.25 6.73
N TYR A 95 4.52 4.80 7.43
CA TYR A 95 3.15 4.85 6.93
C TYR A 95 2.67 6.30 6.76
N LYS A 96 2.90 7.16 7.75
CA LYS A 96 2.44 8.56 7.71
C LYS A 96 3.11 9.34 6.59
N ASN A 97 4.38 9.08 6.29
CA ASN A 97 5.08 9.73 5.19
C ASN A 97 4.53 9.31 3.82
N ASN A 98 4.26 8.02 3.64
CA ASN A 98 3.65 7.48 2.41
C ASN A 98 2.21 7.99 2.20
N PHE A 99 1.44 8.12 3.28
CA PHE A 99 0.10 8.68 3.25
C PHE A 99 0.08 10.22 3.28
N GLY A 100 1.22 10.91 3.30
CA GLY A 100 1.28 12.38 3.37
C GLY A 100 0.84 13.00 4.70
N ALA A 101 0.59 12.19 5.72
CA ALA A 101 0.14 12.56 7.07
C ALA A 101 1.31 12.92 8.00
N ARG A 102 2.23 13.80 7.57
CA ARG A 102 3.51 14.07 8.26
C ARG A 102 3.36 14.46 9.73
N GLU A 103 2.29 15.15 10.07
CA GLU A 103 1.99 15.64 11.41
C GLU A 103 1.35 14.59 12.33
N ALA A 104 0.99 13.40 11.82
CA ALA A 104 0.41 12.36 12.66
C ALA A 104 1.47 11.81 13.63
N THR A 105 1.11 11.76 14.92
CA THR A 105 1.96 11.26 16.01
C THR A 105 1.54 9.87 16.48
N ASN A 106 0.34 9.44 16.14
CA ASN A 106 -0.21 8.13 16.50
C ASN A 106 -1.15 7.60 15.41
N LYS A 107 -1.54 6.32 15.53
CA LYS A 107 -2.41 5.66 14.54
C LYS A 107 -3.80 6.31 14.41
N PHE A 108 -4.34 6.88 15.48
CA PHE A 108 -5.66 7.52 15.45
C PHE A 108 -5.62 8.83 14.66
N GLU A 109 -4.56 9.62 14.81
CA GLU A 109 -4.32 10.82 14.01
C GLU A 109 -4.11 10.49 12.54
N LEU A 110 -3.40 9.40 12.23
CA LEU A 110 -3.26 8.91 10.86
C LEU A 110 -4.62 8.53 10.25
N ILE A 111 -5.46 7.80 10.98
CA ILE A 111 -6.83 7.48 10.53
C ILE A 111 -7.65 8.76 10.33
N GLY A 112 -7.59 9.70 11.27
CA GLY A 112 -8.31 10.97 11.18
C GLY A 112 -7.87 11.81 9.98
N TYR A 113 -6.58 11.78 9.65
CA TYR A 113 -6.06 12.39 8.43
C TYR A 113 -6.64 11.75 7.17
N LEU A 114 -6.60 10.41 7.08
CA LEU A 114 -7.11 9.68 5.91
C LEU A 114 -8.61 9.90 5.69
N LEU A 115 -9.40 9.93 6.76
CA LEU A 115 -10.84 10.23 6.68
C LEU A 115 -11.10 11.63 6.08
N ARG A 116 -10.37 12.66 6.54
CA ARG A 116 -10.51 14.02 5.98
C ARG A 116 -10.14 14.08 4.50
N GLU A 117 -9.07 13.38 4.12
CA GLU A 117 -8.58 13.41 2.74
C GLU A 117 -9.42 12.55 1.79
N GLN A 118 -10.17 11.57 2.32
CA GLN A 118 -11.21 10.84 1.60
C GLN A 118 -12.40 11.75 1.22
N GLU A 119 -12.81 12.67 2.10
CA GLU A 119 -13.93 13.59 1.85
C GLU A 119 -13.61 14.63 0.77
N SER A 120 -12.34 14.98 0.59
CA SER A 120 -11.90 15.99 -0.38
C SER A 120 -10.57 15.62 -1.05
N PRO A 121 -10.58 14.61 -1.96
CA PRO A 121 -9.37 14.18 -2.65
C PRO A 121 -8.79 15.33 -3.50
N ARG A 122 -7.48 15.55 -3.39
CA ARG A 122 -6.77 16.53 -4.22
C ARG A 122 -6.41 15.91 -5.55
N ARG A 123 -6.45 16.68 -6.63
CA ARG A 123 -6.01 16.22 -7.95
C ARG A 123 -4.51 15.89 -7.94
N ASN A 124 -4.10 14.82 -8.64
CA ASN A 124 -2.70 14.39 -8.78
C ASN A 124 -2.00 14.09 -7.45
N ASP A 125 -2.75 13.49 -6.54
CA ASP A 125 -2.28 13.16 -5.22
C ASP A 125 -1.26 12.02 -5.22
N VAL A 126 -0.02 12.36 -4.87
CA VAL A 126 1.10 11.42 -4.77
C VAL A 126 0.87 10.32 -3.73
N ARG A 127 -0.10 10.49 -2.81
CA ARG A 127 -0.48 9.48 -1.82
C ARG A 127 -1.01 8.20 -2.45
N TYR A 128 -1.56 8.24 -3.65
CA TYR A 128 -1.98 7.00 -4.33
C TYR A 128 -0.77 6.17 -4.74
N LEU A 129 0.31 6.80 -5.19
CA LEU A 129 1.54 6.08 -5.54
C LEU A 129 2.27 5.54 -4.31
N MET A 130 2.32 6.33 -3.23
CA MET A 130 3.11 5.98 -2.04
C MET A 130 2.29 5.22 -0.98
N GLY A 131 0.99 5.45 -0.88
CA GLY A 131 0.09 4.82 0.09
C GLY A 131 -0.15 3.34 -0.16
N PHE A 132 -0.14 2.88 -1.41
CA PHE A 132 -0.15 1.43 -1.71
C PHE A 132 1.06 0.71 -1.13
N ARG A 133 2.18 1.42 -0.92
CA ARG A 133 3.34 0.86 -0.22
C ARG A 133 3.04 0.59 1.24
N SER A 134 2.34 1.50 1.90
CA SER A 134 1.88 1.28 3.27
C SER A 134 0.88 0.13 3.34
N ILE A 135 -0.10 0.06 2.43
CA ILE A 135 -1.06 -1.06 2.35
C ILE A 135 -0.32 -2.39 2.26
N TYR A 136 0.63 -2.52 1.33
CA TYR A 136 1.41 -3.74 1.15
C TYR A 136 2.23 -4.09 2.40
N CYS A 137 2.98 -3.14 2.97
CA CYS A 137 3.80 -3.40 4.15
C CYS A 137 2.95 -3.84 5.34
N ILE A 138 1.82 -3.17 5.60
CA ILE A 138 0.91 -3.54 6.69
C ILE A 138 0.42 -4.98 6.53
N LEU A 139 0.04 -5.39 5.31
CA LEU A 139 -0.41 -6.75 5.03
C LEU A 139 0.71 -7.79 5.20
N ILE A 140 1.94 -7.49 4.76
CA ILE A 140 3.07 -8.41 4.90
C ILE A 140 3.49 -8.57 6.35
N ASP A 141 3.55 -7.48 7.11
CA ASP A 141 3.91 -7.49 8.54
C ASP A 141 2.90 -8.30 9.36
N ASN A 142 1.65 -8.36 8.90
CA ASN A 142 0.56 -9.08 9.53
C ASN A 142 0.20 -10.39 8.81
N LEU A 143 0.95 -10.83 7.80
CA LEU A 143 0.57 -11.96 6.94
C LEU A 143 0.41 -13.27 7.74
N ALA A 144 1.20 -13.39 8.80
CA ALA A 144 1.17 -14.52 9.72
C ALA A 144 -0.10 -14.57 10.58
N THR A 145 -0.71 -13.42 10.90
CA THR A 145 -1.87 -13.30 11.80
C THR A 145 -3.19 -13.26 11.05
N ILE A 146 -3.25 -12.58 9.91
CA ILE A 146 -4.48 -12.43 9.12
C ILE A 146 -4.87 -13.74 8.45
N ASP A 147 -6.16 -14.08 8.37
CA ASP A 147 -6.63 -15.25 7.65
C ASP A 147 -6.74 -15.00 6.13
N VAL A 148 -6.96 -16.07 5.37
CA VAL A 148 -7.03 -15.99 3.90
C VAL A 148 -8.28 -15.24 3.41
N ASN A 149 -9.40 -15.33 4.13
CA ASN A 149 -10.65 -14.67 3.75
C ASN A 149 -10.54 -13.16 3.94
N TYR A 150 -9.82 -12.72 4.98
CA TYR A 150 -9.55 -11.30 5.18
C TYR A 150 -8.69 -10.74 4.06
N ILE A 151 -7.69 -11.50 3.62
CA ILE A 151 -6.85 -11.09 2.49
C ILE A 151 -7.64 -11.08 1.18
N ASP A 152 -8.49 -12.09 0.93
CA ASP A 152 -9.41 -12.13 -0.22
C ASP A 152 -10.33 -10.89 -0.21
N HIS A 153 -10.92 -10.53 0.93
CA HIS A 153 -11.74 -9.33 1.11
C HIS A 153 -11.00 -8.02 0.80
N ILE A 154 -9.75 -7.87 1.26
CA ILE A 154 -8.93 -6.69 0.92
C ILE A 154 -8.67 -6.63 -0.59
N ASN A 155 -8.42 -7.79 -1.21
CA ASN A 155 -8.22 -7.89 -2.64
C ASN A 155 -9.48 -7.53 -3.44
N GLU A 156 -10.66 -7.99 -3.01
CA GLU A 156 -11.94 -7.66 -3.62
C GLU A 156 -12.18 -6.15 -3.57
N LYS A 157 -11.87 -5.49 -2.44
CA LYS A 157 -11.93 -4.02 -2.36
C LYS A 157 -10.97 -3.35 -3.33
N LEU A 158 -9.76 -3.87 -3.48
CA LEU A 158 -8.76 -3.31 -4.41
C LEU A 158 -9.00 -3.73 -5.87
N GLU A 159 -9.99 -4.57 -6.15
CA GLU A 159 -10.31 -5.06 -7.49
C GLU A 159 -10.45 -3.97 -8.55
N PRO A 160 -11.06 -2.80 -8.27
CA PRO A 160 -11.13 -1.72 -9.23
C PRO A 160 -9.76 -1.30 -9.78
N PHE A 161 -8.71 -1.33 -8.97
CA PHE A 161 -7.35 -0.99 -9.42
C PHE A 161 -6.76 -2.02 -10.40
N TYR A 162 -7.23 -3.28 -10.33
CA TYR A 162 -6.82 -4.34 -11.25
C TYR A 162 -7.66 -4.33 -12.53
N ARG A 163 -8.97 -4.11 -12.40
CA ARG A 163 -9.92 -4.13 -13.52
C ARG A 163 -9.89 -2.88 -14.38
N TYR A 164 -9.61 -1.71 -13.81
CA TYR A 164 -9.46 -0.51 -14.63
C TYR A 164 -8.38 -0.70 -15.70
N LYS A 165 -7.43 -1.63 -15.55
CA LYS A 165 -6.46 -1.97 -16.60
C LYS A 165 -7.05 -2.71 -17.82
N ILE A 166 -8.21 -3.38 -17.69
CA ILE A 166 -8.77 -4.27 -18.73
C ILE A 166 -9.50 -3.50 -19.86
N ASN A 167 -9.88 -2.23 -19.66
CA ASN A 167 -10.69 -1.46 -20.64
C ASN A 167 -9.94 -0.31 -21.36
N TRP A 168 -8.61 -0.31 -21.46
CA TRP A 168 -7.87 0.76 -22.17
C TRP A 168 -7.29 0.34 -23.53
N SER A 169 -7.78 -0.78 -24.08
CA SER A 169 -7.39 -1.26 -25.41
C SER A 169 -8.59 -1.65 -26.27
N GLU A 170 -9.65 -0.83 -26.26
CA GLU A 170 -10.62 -0.75 -27.36
C GLU A 170 -10.68 0.68 -27.91
#